data_AF-W1XAS9-F1
#
_entry.id   AF-W1XAS9-F1
#
_cell.length_a   1.000
_cell.length_b   1.000
_cell.length_c   1.000
_cell.angle_alpha   90.00
_cell.angle_beta   90.00
_cell.angle_gamma   90.00
#
_symmetry.space_group_name_H-M   'P 1'
#
loop_
_entity.id
_entity.type
_entity.pdbx_description
1 polymer ?
#
loop_
_entity_poly.entity_id
_entity_poly.type
_entity_poly.pdbx_seq_one_letter_code
_entity_poly.pdbx_strand_id
1 'polypeptide(L)' 'MIERLIDQVKTFETSIHLNETVLDIEKNDELFTLTTSNGKHISRAILIAMGGGAFKPRSLDLDNVEQFENIHYHVSNI' A
#
# COMPACT_ATOMS: atom_id res chain seq x y z
N MET A 1 -5.08 -9.19 -18.77
CA MET A 1 -3.70 -8.63 -18.73
C MET A 1 -3.06 -8.83 -17.37
N ILE A 2 -3.69 -8.35 -16.28
CA ILE A 2 -3.19 -8.50 -14.90
C ILE A 2 -2.97 -9.96 -14.49
N GLU A 3 -3.90 -10.86 -14.82
CA GLU A 3 -3.79 -12.29 -14.49
C GLU A 3 -2.50 -12.93 -15.01
N ARG A 4 -2.06 -12.55 -16.22
CA ARG A 4 -0.80 -13.05 -16.81
C ARG A 4 0.43 -12.61 -16.02
N LEU A 5 0.43 -11.40 -15.47
CA LEU A 5 1.53 -10.90 -14.64
C LEU A 5 1.56 -11.62 -13.29
N ILE A 6 0.38 -11.88 -12.70
CA ILE A 6 0.27 -12.65 -11.46
C ILE A 6 0.83 -14.06 -11.67
N ASP A 7 0.49 -14.72 -12.78
CA ASP A 7 1.02 -16.06 -13.07
C ASP A 7 2.54 -16.06 -13.30
N GLN A 8 3.11 -15.00 -13.85
CA GLN A 8 4.56 -14.84 -13.98
C GLN A 8 5.26 -14.67 -12.63
N VAL A 9 4.63 -14.02 -11.65
CA VAL A 9 5.22 -13.84 -10.30
C VAL A 9 5.15 -15.14 -9.50
N LYS A 10 4.10 -15.95 -9.68
CA LYS A 10 3.90 -17.23 -8.97
C LYS A 10 5.02 -18.26 -9.20
N THR A 11 5.84 -18.11 -10.24
CA THR A 11 7.00 -18.99 -10.46
C THR A 11 8.15 -18.72 -9.49
N PHE A 12 8.10 -17.61 -8.75
CA PHE A 12 9.06 -17.24 -7.72
C PHE A 12 8.40 -17.29 -6.33
N GLU A 13 9.18 -17.65 -5.31
CA GLU A 13 8.74 -17.54 -3.91
C GLU A 13 8.78 -16.06 -3.47
N THR A 14 7.75 -15.31 -3.86
CA THR A 14 7.61 -13.88 -3.55
C THR A 14 6.51 -13.68 -2.53
N SER A 15 6.83 -13.12 -1.37
CA SER A 15 5.83 -12.70 -0.38
C SER A 15 5.08 -11.47 -0.87
N ILE A 16 3.74 -11.52 -0.86
CA ILE A 16 2.87 -10.43 -1.28
C ILE A 16 2.05 -9.96 -0.08
N HIS A 17 2.19 -8.69 0.27
CA HIS A 17 1.52 -8.05 1.39
C HIS A 17 0.53 -7.00 0.89
N LEU A 18 -0.76 -7.37 0.81
CA LEU A 18 -1.85 -6.46 0.43
C LEU A 18 -2.48 -5.83 1.69
N ASN A 19 -3.23 -4.74 1.52
CA ASN A 19 -3.84 -3.98 2.62
C ASN A 19 -2.80 -3.55 3.68
N GLU A 20 -1.59 -3.22 3.21
CA GLU A 20 -0.48 -2.82 4.03
C GLU A 20 0.15 -1.58 3.43
N THR A 21 0.32 -0.53 4.25
CA THR A 21 0.93 0.74 3.82
C THR A 21 2.27 0.92 4.51
N VAL A 22 3.31 1.23 3.74
CA VAL A 22 4.61 1.64 4.29
C VAL A 22 4.46 3.04 4.89
N LEU A 23 4.80 3.17 6.18
CA LEU A 23 4.68 4.40 6.95
C LEU A 23 6.03 5.09 7.12
N ASP A 24 7.11 4.31 7.24
CA ASP A 24 8.46 4.84 7.42
C ASP A 24 9.53 3.89 6.85
N ILE A 25 10.68 4.44 6.48
CA ILE A 25 11.83 3.72 5.95
C ILE A 25 13.10 4.25 6.62
N GLU A 26 13.77 3.38 7.38
CA GLU A 26 15.03 3.67 8.04
C GLU A 26 16.17 2.85 7.43
N LYS A 27 17.32 3.48 7.16
CA LYS A 27 18.52 2.78 6.70
C LYS A 27 19.48 2.57 7.87
N ASN A 28 19.80 1.32 8.16
CA ASN A 28 20.76 0.89 9.18
C ASN A 28 21.89 0.12 8.48
N ASP A 29 23.04 0.77 8.32
CA ASP A 29 24.20 0.24 7.60
C ASP A 29 23.86 -0.24 6.17
N GLU A 30 23.86 -1.56 5.94
CA GLU A 30 23.57 -2.20 4.65
C GLU A 30 22.09 -2.60 4.48
N LEU A 31 21.27 -2.41 5.51
CA LEU A 31 19.87 -2.84 5.54
C LEU A 31 18.92 -1.66 5.63
N PHE A 32 17.72 -1.86 5.12
CA PHE A 32 16.58 -1.00 5.31
C PHE A 32 15.55 -1.70 6.18
N THR A 33 15.00 -0.98 7.15
CA THR A 33 13.83 -1.38 7.91
C THR A 33 12.64 -0.55 7.44
N LEU A 34 11.62 -1.22 6.92
CA LEU A 34 10.36 -0.60 6.53
C LEU A 34 9.37 -0.84 7.67
N THR A 35 8.84 0.23 8.24
CA THR A 35 7.72 0.16 9.17
C THR A 35 6.42 0.35 8.38
N THR A 36 5.45 -0.53 8.60
CA THR A 36 4.17 -0.53 7.89
C THR A 36 2.99 -0.49 8.85
N SER A 37 1.77 -0.37 8.32
CA SER A 37 0.54 -0.49 9.10
C SER A 37 0.35 -1.85 9.77
N ASN A 38 1.06 -2.90 9.30
CA ASN A 38 0.87 -4.28 9.78
C ASN A 38 2.14 -4.88 10.42
N GLY A 39 3.26 -4.17 10.46
CA GLY A 39 4.49 -4.68 11.06
C GLY A 39 5.77 -4.03 10.52
N LYS A 40 6.83 -4.83 10.42
CA LYS A 40 8.15 -4.41 9.94
C LYS A 40 8.70 -5.40 8.94
N HIS A 41 9.33 -4.88 7.89
CA HIS A 41 10.06 -5.66 6.88
C HIS A 41 11.51 -5.21 6.81
N ILE A 42 12.40 -6.13 6.46
CA ILE A 42 13.84 -5.83 6.34
C ILE A 42 14.29 -6.23 4.94
N SER A 43 15.00 -5.33 4.26
CA SER A 43 15.54 -5.60 2.92
C SER A 43 16.89 -4.91 2.73
N ARG A 44 17.73 -5.44 1.84
CA ARG A 44 18.98 -4.80 1.40
C ARG A 44 18.75 -3.71 0.35
N ALA A 45 17.62 -3.77 -0.36
CA ALA A 45 17.28 -2.85 -1.43
C ALA A 45 15.77 -2.58 -1.47
N ILE A 46 15.40 -1.40 -1.94
CA ILE A 46 14.01 -0.97 -2.10
C ILE A 46 13.80 -0.52 -3.54
N LEU A 47 12.78 -1.07 -4.19
CA LEU A 47 12.28 -0.62 -5.48
C LEU A 47 10.88 0.00 -5.26
N ILE A 48 10.73 1.28 -5.60
CA ILE A 48 9.47 2.01 -5.40
C ILE A 48 8.70 2.04 -6.72
N ALA A 49 7.58 1.32 -6.77
CA ALA A 49 6.67 1.26 -7.91
C ALA A 49 5.28 1.84 -7.55
N MET A 50 5.26 2.98 -6.86
CA MET A 50 4.03 3.57 -6.27
C MET A 50 3.05 4.22 -7.26
N GLY A 51 3.36 4.24 -8.57
CA GLY A 51 2.52 4.88 -9.58
C GLY A 51 2.21 6.34 -9.21
N GLY A 52 0.92 6.70 -9.17
CA GLY A 52 0.44 8.05 -8.82
C GLY A 52 0.37 8.37 -7.32
N GLY A 53 0.80 7.46 -6.44
CA GLY A 53 0.75 7.65 -4.99
C GLY A 53 0.05 6.51 -4.24
N ALA A 54 0.10 6.56 -2.91
CA ALA A 54 -0.62 5.62 -2.07
C ALA A 54 -2.14 5.76 -2.28
N PHE A 55 -2.83 4.64 -2.50
CA PHE A 55 -4.27 4.63 -2.64
C PHE A 55 -4.90 5.02 -1.30
N LYS A 56 -5.40 6.26 -1.20
CA LYS A 56 -6.24 6.70 -0.08
C LYS A 56 -7.67 6.83 -0.59
N PRO A 57 -8.67 6.23 0.09
CA PRO A 57 -10.07 6.51 -0.22
C PRO A 57 -10.31 8.01 -0.24
N ARG A 58 -11.02 8.50 -1.26
CA ARG A 58 -11.41 9.92 -1.30
C ARG A 58 -12.36 10.17 -0.15
N SER A 59 -12.09 11.19 0.66
CA SER A 59 -13.03 11.64 1.69
C SER A 59 -14.21 12.37 1.04
N LEU A 60 -15.39 12.27 1.65
CA LEU A 60 -16.55 13.09 1.30
C LEU A 60 -16.23 14.56 1.62
N ASP A 61 -16.56 15.45 0.70
CA ASP A 61 -16.40 16.90 0.89
C ASP A 61 -17.65 17.46 1.58
N LEU A 62 -17.83 17.10 2.86
CA LEU A 62 -18.96 17.50 3.69
C LEU A 62 -18.45 18.01 5.04
N ASP A 63 -19.12 19.01 5.60
CA ASP A 63 -18.80 19.52 6.93
C ASP A 63 -18.94 18.41 8.00
N ASN A 64 -17.97 18.36 8.93
CA ASN A 64 -17.91 17.40 10.04
C ASN A 64 -17.73 15.92 9.66
N VAL A 65 -17.39 15.60 8.40
CA VAL A 65 -17.25 14.19 7.98
C VAL A 65 -16.13 13.46 8.72
N GLU A 66 -15.13 14.17 9.22
CA GLU A 66 -14.03 13.61 10.03
C GLU A 66 -14.52 12.95 11.33
N GLN A 67 -15.73 13.27 11.80
CA GLN A 67 -16.33 12.65 12.98
C GLN A 67 -16.89 11.24 12.70
N PHE A 68 -16.91 10.81 11.43
CA PHE A 68 -17.50 9.54 11.01
C PHE A 68 -16.47 8.67 10.29
N GLU A 69 -15.86 7.73 11.02
CA GLU A 69 -14.82 6.83 10.49
C GLU A 69 -15.39 5.59 9.75
N ASN A 70 -16.70 5.34 9.82
CA ASN A 70 -17.35 4.12 9.34
C ASN A 70 -18.23 4.31 8.09
N ILE A 71 -18.04 5.39 7.33
CA ILE A 71 -18.78 5.62 6.09
C ILE A 71 -18.02 4.99 4.92
N HIS A 72 -18.63 3.98 4.29
CA HIS A 72 -18.16 3.39 3.04
C HIS A 72 -19.12 3.77 1.93
N TYR A 73 -18.65 4.56 0.96
CA TYR A 73 -19.48 5.03 -0.14
C TYR A 73 -18.78 4.78 -1.47
N HIS A 74 -19.57 4.50 -2.50
CA HIS A 74 -19.10 4.26 -3.86
C HIS A 74 -19.83 5.22 -4.79
N VAL A 75 -19.07 6.04 -5.52
CA VAL A 75 -19.64 6.93 -6.54
C VAL A 75 -19.65 6.17 -7.85
N SER A 76 -20.84 5.74 -8.27
CA SER A 76 -21.00 4.84 -9.42
C SER A 76 -21.00 5.53 -10.79
N ASN A 77 -20.72 6.83 -10.88
CA ASN A 77 -20.58 7.54 -12.16
C ASN A 77 -19.75 8.83 -12.00
N ILE A 78 -18.80 9.03 -12.92
CA ILE A 78 -18.24 10.34 -13.30
C ILE A 78 -18.61 10.58 -14.76
#